data_AF-A0A1G1Z4I7-F1
#
_entry.id   AF-A0A1G1Z4I7-F1
#
_cell.length_a   1.000
_cell.length_b   1.000
_cell.length_c   1.000
_cell.angle_alpha   90.00
_cell.angle_beta   90.00
_cell.angle_gamma   90.00
#
_symmetry.space_group_name_H-M   'P 1'
#
loop_
_entity.id
_entity.type
_entity.pdbx_description
1 polymer ?
#
loop_
_entity_poly.entity_id
_entity_poly.type
_entity_poly.pdbx_seq_one_letter_code
_entity_poly.pdbx_strand_id
1 'polypeptide(L)'
;MPKLDSFIDKSIEENDYEFPYNRIYPGIYFISRFYKGQHAGRMIKLIMSKQKRNGKWENPLRTALAISSLINLANFGGMDLKQYKAQIEKGVAYLFSSQNKNGSWDAASFYFQMRTPAKTLYAGSASTTTALCIEALNKWQKETAGFAKSVRSVKPASQSKKISSAIVRMVKDGFRECGSELQEEARKTIRKILAGDKDKQIALLPLFFRMSLGENGQNISNELVIRLSAANVFGWIAYTIYDDFLDGTGKTNLLSVANVALRSSFQLFSSVLPAETGFGEFVKKIFNVIDSANSWEIMKCRSMKSIPNYGDRSQLANKSLGHALGPMAIMFALGYSNNSPEVKKLMSFFKYFIIARQLNDDAHDWEDDLKHGHINAVGAMIFKTKRPTDPADELSKEFWHKTIVEVCDIIFASTKQARRDLKDLSLIQDKTIFEKLLAPIDAAAEKALKERAETIAFIKTYKGS
;
A
#
# COMPACT_ATOMS: atom_id res chain seq x y z
N MET A 1 -4.71 35.09 13.60
CA MET A 1 -4.07 36.39 13.99
C MET A 1 -5.22 37.38 14.01
N PRO A 2 -5.70 37.86 15.17
CA PRO A 2 -7.02 38.52 15.26
C PRO A 2 -7.23 39.68 14.27
N LYS A 3 -6.17 40.45 13.98
CA LYS A 3 -6.21 41.55 13.00
C LYS A 3 -6.28 41.08 11.54
N LEU A 4 -5.68 39.94 11.21
CA LEU A 4 -5.72 39.35 9.86
C LEU A 4 -7.09 38.72 9.60
N ASP A 5 -7.66 38.05 10.60
CA ASP A 5 -8.97 37.41 10.48
C ASP A 5 -10.07 38.47 10.25
N SER A 6 -10.06 39.57 11.01
CA SER A 6 -10.97 40.71 10.82
C SER A 6 -10.79 41.41 9.47
N PHE A 7 -9.55 41.54 8.98
CA PHE A 7 -9.27 42.10 7.67
C PHE A 7 -9.82 41.22 6.52
N ILE A 8 -9.66 39.90 6.62
CA ILE A 8 -10.18 38.94 5.65
C ILE A 8 -11.71 38.91 5.68
N ASP A 9 -12.32 38.94 6.86
CA ASP A 9 -13.78 39.01 7.01
C ASP A 9 -14.35 40.25 6.32
N LYS A 10 -13.76 41.43 6.57
CA LYS A 10 -14.15 42.67 5.90
C LYS A 10 -14.00 42.57 4.37
N SER A 11 -12.89 42.01 3.89
CA SER A 11 -12.66 41.81 2.45
C SER A 11 -13.72 40.90 1.82
N ILE A 12 -14.14 39.84 2.52
CA ILE A 12 -15.23 38.96 2.07
C ILE A 12 -16.58 39.70 2.10
N GLU A 13 -16.82 40.55 3.10
CA GLU A 13 -18.03 41.36 3.22
C GLU A 13 -18.18 42.45 2.15
N GLU A 14 -17.07 43.00 1.68
CA GLU A 14 -17.05 44.02 0.64
C GLU A 14 -16.95 43.40 -0.77
N ASN A 15 -16.80 42.06 -0.85
CA ASN A 15 -16.41 41.33 -2.06
C ASN A 15 -15.11 41.86 -2.71
N ASP A 16 -14.22 42.44 -1.90
CA ASP A 16 -12.91 42.92 -2.33
C ASP A 16 -11.90 41.77 -2.23
N TYR A 17 -11.67 41.12 -3.38
CA TYR A 17 -10.71 40.03 -3.51
C TYR A 17 -9.52 40.43 -4.38
N GLU A 18 -9.31 41.73 -4.62
CA GLU A 18 -8.31 42.23 -5.57
C GLU A 18 -6.89 42.37 -4.98
N PHE A 19 -6.69 41.95 -3.73
CA PHE A 19 -5.39 41.84 -3.07
C PHE A 19 -4.41 40.90 -3.78
N PRO A 20 -3.13 41.24 -3.81
CA PRO A 20 -2.44 41.99 -4.87
C PRO A 20 -2.61 41.43 -6.30
N TYR A 21 -3.58 40.54 -6.55
CA TYR A 21 -3.66 39.71 -7.74
C TYR A 21 -4.67 40.19 -8.81
N ASN A 22 -5.37 41.32 -8.59
CA ASN A 22 -6.28 41.98 -9.53
C ASN A 22 -7.31 41.05 -10.21
N ARG A 23 -7.63 39.92 -9.57
CA ARG A 23 -8.58 38.91 -10.04
C ARG A 23 -9.15 38.16 -8.85
N ILE A 24 -10.44 37.89 -8.94
CA ILE A 24 -11.24 37.28 -7.86
C ILE A 24 -10.77 35.84 -7.53
N TYR A 25 -10.45 35.01 -8.54
CA TYR A 25 -10.18 33.58 -8.30
C TYR A 25 -8.87 33.27 -7.56
N PRO A 26 -7.71 33.90 -7.84
CA PRO A 26 -6.50 33.71 -7.03
C PRO A 26 -6.69 34.15 -5.58
N GLY A 27 -7.31 35.31 -5.37
CA GLY A 27 -7.58 35.85 -4.03
C GLY A 27 -8.43 34.87 -3.22
N ILE A 28 -9.57 34.44 -3.79
CA ILE A 28 -10.44 33.44 -3.18
C ILE A 28 -9.71 32.10 -2.96
N TYR A 29 -8.91 31.64 -3.92
CA TYR A 29 -8.15 30.39 -3.79
C TYR A 29 -7.19 30.43 -2.60
N PHE A 30 -6.41 31.50 -2.44
CA PHE A 30 -5.50 31.60 -1.31
C PHE A 30 -6.25 31.66 0.02
N ILE A 31 -7.28 32.50 0.12
CA ILE A 31 -8.11 32.63 1.33
C ILE A 31 -8.73 31.28 1.70
N SER A 32 -9.29 30.56 0.71
CA SER A 32 -9.98 29.29 0.93
C SER A 32 -9.13 28.21 1.61
N ARG A 33 -7.79 28.27 1.46
CA ARG A 33 -6.88 27.24 1.98
C ARG A 33 -6.76 27.24 3.50
N PHE A 34 -7.12 28.34 4.15
CA PHE A 34 -6.94 28.51 5.60
C PHE A 34 -8.12 29.17 6.31
N TYR A 35 -9.04 29.81 5.58
CA TYR A 35 -10.17 30.51 6.17
C TYR A 35 -11.22 29.55 6.76
N LYS A 36 -11.59 29.79 8.02
CA LYS A 36 -12.59 29.01 8.80
C LYS A 36 -13.72 29.90 9.35
N GLY A 37 -13.81 31.16 8.92
CA GLY A 37 -14.77 32.11 9.43
C GLY A 37 -16.19 31.92 8.87
N GLN A 38 -17.14 32.65 9.44
CA GLN A 38 -18.58 32.53 9.15
C GLN A 38 -18.98 32.94 7.73
N HIS A 39 -18.14 33.69 7.01
CA HIS A 39 -18.47 34.21 5.68
C HIS A 39 -18.14 33.26 4.52
N ALA A 40 -17.75 32.01 4.80
CA ALA A 40 -17.42 31.01 3.78
C ALA A 40 -18.56 30.82 2.75
N GLY A 41 -19.82 30.82 3.21
CA GLY A 41 -20.98 30.68 2.33
C GLY A 41 -21.13 31.81 1.31
N ARG A 42 -20.67 33.02 1.65
CA ARG A 42 -20.69 34.18 0.74
C ARG A 42 -19.70 34.00 -0.41
N MET A 43 -18.49 33.53 -0.11
CA MET A 43 -17.49 33.20 -1.13
C MET A 43 -17.98 32.11 -2.08
N ILE A 44 -18.62 31.05 -1.57
CA ILE A 44 -19.21 30.00 -2.42
C ILE A 44 -20.26 30.58 -3.35
N LYS A 45 -21.20 31.39 -2.84
CA LYS A 45 -22.23 32.04 -3.66
C LYS A 45 -21.62 32.91 -4.78
N LEU A 46 -20.55 33.64 -4.47
CA LEU A 46 -19.83 34.46 -5.45
C LEU A 46 -19.12 33.62 -6.52
N ILE A 47 -18.44 32.54 -6.13
CA ILE A 47 -17.83 31.61 -7.10
C ILE A 47 -18.94 31.04 -8.00
N MET A 48 -20.02 30.52 -7.40
CA MET A 48 -21.13 29.89 -8.11
C MET A 48 -21.81 30.83 -9.11
N SER A 49 -22.05 32.09 -8.74
CA SER A 49 -22.72 33.06 -9.63
C SER A 49 -21.93 33.39 -10.90
N LYS A 50 -20.62 33.09 -10.92
CA LYS A 50 -19.73 33.31 -12.07
C LYS A 50 -19.53 32.09 -12.97
N GLN A 51 -20.12 30.93 -12.62
CA GLN A 51 -20.00 29.75 -13.47
C GLN A 51 -20.78 29.93 -14.78
N LYS A 52 -20.14 29.72 -15.93
CA LYS A 52 -20.81 29.76 -17.24
C LYS A 52 -21.62 28.48 -17.48
N ARG A 53 -22.58 28.52 -18.41
CA ARG A 53 -23.46 27.38 -18.75
C ARG A 53 -22.71 26.08 -19.07
N ASN A 54 -21.55 26.20 -19.71
CA ASN A 54 -20.69 25.07 -20.07
C ASN A 54 -19.75 24.61 -18.92
N GLY A 55 -20.01 25.04 -17.68
CA GLY A 55 -19.28 24.60 -16.49
C GLY A 55 -18.00 25.37 -16.18
N LYS A 56 -17.49 26.18 -17.12
CA LYS A 56 -16.21 26.89 -16.92
C LYS A 56 -16.36 28.16 -16.10
N TRP A 57 -15.34 28.46 -15.32
CA TRP A 57 -15.05 29.80 -14.84
C TRP A 57 -13.97 30.38 -15.74
N GLU A 58 -14.39 31.14 -16.76
CA GLU A 58 -13.52 31.81 -17.75
C GLU A 58 -12.61 30.88 -18.60
N ASN A 59 -11.55 30.33 -18.01
CA ASN A 59 -10.50 29.53 -18.63
C ASN A 59 -10.09 28.34 -17.72
N PRO A 60 -9.22 27.40 -18.16
CA PRO A 60 -8.84 26.23 -17.36
C PRO A 60 -8.26 26.58 -16.00
N LEU A 61 -7.36 27.56 -15.93
CA LEU A 61 -6.76 28.01 -14.66
C LEU A 61 -7.81 28.53 -13.67
N ARG A 62 -8.69 29.43 -14.12
CA ARG A 62 -9.75 30.01 -13.27
C ARG A 62 -10.75 28.94 -12.84
N THR A 63 -11.05 27.98 -13.71
CA THR A 63 -11.89 26.82 -13.39
C THR A 63 -11.25 25.94 -12.32
N ALA A 64 -9.96 25.65 -12.44
CA ALA A 64 -9.22 24.86 -11.46
C ALA A 64 -9.15 25.55 -10.08
N LEU A 65 -8.91 26.87 -10.06
CA LEU A 65 -8.90 27.67 -8.83
C LEU A 65 -10.29 27.70 -8.17
N ALA A 66 -11.36 27.87 -8.96
CA ALA A 66 -12.73 27.84 -8.46
C ALA A 66 -13.07 26.49 -7.83
N ILE A 67 -12.81 25.37 -8.52
CA ILE A 67 -13.03 24.01 -8.01
C ILE A 67 -12.27 23.78 -6.71
N SER A 68 -10.97 24.11 -6.69
CA SER A 68 -10.14 23.93 -5.50
C SER A 68 -10.65 24.77 -4.33
N SER A 69 -11.10 26.00 -4.59
CA SER A 69 -11.65 26.90 -3.57
C SER A 69 -12.94 26.36 -2.97
N LEU A 70 -13.86 25.86 -3.80
CA LEU A 70 -15.12 25.28 -3.35
C LEU A 70 -14.91 24.07 -2.45
N ILE A 71 -13.98 23.18 -2.82
CA ILE A 71 -13.63 22.00 -2.02
C ILE A 71 -13.01 22.43 -0.68
N ASN A 72 -12.07 23.37 -0.69
CA ASN A 72 -11.46 23.86 0.55
C ASN A 72 -12.51 24.50 1.48
N LEU A 73 -13.38 25.37 0.94
CA LEU A 73 -14.41 26.07 1.72
C LEU A 73 -15.46 25.13 2.30
N ALA A 74 -15.81 24.04 1.60
CA ALA A 74 -16.69 23.03 2.16
C ALA A 74 -16.04 22.26 3.33
N ASN A 75 -14.77 21.91 3.19
CA ASN A 75 -14.03 21.16 4.22
C ASN A 75 -13.78 21.96 5.50
N PHE A 76 -13.70 23.29 5.41
CA PHE A 76 -13.41 24.15 6.56
C PHE A 76 -14.60 24.96 7.08
N GLY A 77 -15.58 25.28 6.22
CA GLY A 77 -16.72 26.12 6.53
C GLY A 77 -17.98 25.38 7.00
N GLY A 78 -17.89 24.06 7.26
CA GLY A 78 -19.00 23.25 7.76
C GLY A 78 -20.17 23.07 6.77
N MET A 79 -19.91 23.24 5.47
CA MET A 79 -20.95 23.18 4.44
C MET A 79 -20.94 21.86 3.66
N ASP A 80 -22.13 21.37 3.30
CA ASP A 80 -22.28 20.13 2.53
C ASP A 80 -21.94 20.34 1.05
N LEU A 81 -20.75 19.86 0.66
CA LEU A 81 -20.26 19.89 -0.72
C LEU A 81 -21.19 19.16 -1.71
N LYS A 82 -22.07 18.25 -1.23
CA LYS A 82 -23.07 17.57 -2.08
C LYS A 82 -23.98 18.55 -2.81
N GLN A 83 -24.30 19.69 -2.20
CA GLN A 83 -25.18 20.70 -2.79
C GLN A 83 -24.63 21.26 -4.12
N TYR A 84 -23.30 21.29 -4.26
CA TYR A 84 -22.61 21.89 -5.41
C TYR A 84 -21.95 20.86 -6.32
N LYS A 85 -22.21 19.57 -6.07
CA LYS A 85 -21.59 18.45 -6.79
C LYS A 85 -21.75 18.58 -8.30
N ALA A 86 -22.97 18.79 -8.78
CA ALA A 86 -23.27 18.85 -10.21
C ALA A 86 -22.54 20.02 -10.91
N GLN A 87 -22.41 21.16 -10.22
CA GLN A 87 -21.70 22.33 -10.71
C GLN A 87 -20.19 22.07 -10.78
N ILE A 88 -19.62 21.43 -9.76
CA ILE A 88 -18.20 21.05 -9.76
C ILE A 88 -17.90 20.02 -10.85
N GLU A 89 -18.79 19.03 -11.04
CA GLU A 89 -18.67 18.03 -12.12
C GLU A 89 -18.65 18.67 -13.50
N LYS A 90 -19.48 19.69 -13.75
CA LYS A 90 -19.43 20.45 -15.00
C LYS A 90 -18.09 21.17 -15.19
N GLY A 91 -17.52 21.73 -14.13
CA GLY A 91 -16.19 22.34 -14.17
C GLY A 91 -15.07 21.32 -14.44
N VAL A 92 -15.15 20.15 -13.82
CA VAL A 92 -14.20 19.04 -14.02
C VAL A 92 -14.29 18.51 -15.46
N ALA A 93 -15.51 18.32 -15.98
CA ALA A 93 -15.72 17.92 -17.37
C ALA A 93 -15.11 18.95 -18.34
N TYR A 94 -15.25 20.25 -18.04
CA TYR A 94 -14.59 21.29 -18.82
C TYR A 94 -13.05 21.18 -18.78
N LEU A 95 -12.45 20.92 -17.61
CA LEU A 95 -10.99 20.72 -17.52
C LEU A 95 -10.53 19.57 -18.41
N PHE A 96 -11.18 18.41 -18.34
CA PHE A 96 -10.84 17.29 -19.24
C PHE A 96 -11.02 17.63 -20.71
N SER A 97 -12.10 18.32 -21.08
CA SER A 97 -12.36 18.70 -22.48
C SER A 97 -11.37 19.74 -23.03
N SER A 98 -10.68 20.47 -22.15
CA SER A 98 -9.71 21.51 -22.52
C SER A 98 -8.25 21.06 -22.36
N GLN A 99 -8.02 19.78 -22.02
CA GLN A 99 -6.69 19.22 -21.87
C GLN A 99 -6.04 18.99 -23.25
N ASN A 100 -4.80 19.42 -23.39
CA ASN A 100 -3.98 19.15 -24.57
C ASN A 100 -3.65 17.64 -24.68
N LYS A 101 -3.32 17.17 -25.88
CA LYS A 101 -2.99 15.75 -26.13
C LYS A 101 -1.82 15.21 -25.29
N ASN A 102 -0.90 16.09 -24.89
CA ASN A 102 0.24 15.76 -24.03
C ASN A 102 -0.11 15.81 -22.53
N GLY A 103 -1.38 16.02 -22.18
CA GLY A 103 -1.86 16.08 -20.81
C GLY A 103 -1.75 17.46 -20.14
N SER A 104 -1.22 18.49 -20.81
CA SER A 104 -1.08 19.84 -20.26
C SER A 104 -2.28 20.75 -20.55
N TRP A 105 -2.27 21.96 -20.00
CA TRP A 105 -3.16 23.05 -20.39
C TRP A 105 -2.36 24.29 -20.79
N ASP A 106 -2.93 25.08 -21.70
CA ASP A 106 -2.33 26.31 -22.17
C ASP A 106 -2.12 27.33 -21.04
N ALA A 107 -1.13 28.20 -21.23
CA ALA A 107 -0.81 29.23 -20.25
C ALA A 107 -2.00 30.19 -20.08
N ALA A 108 -2.46 30.33 -18.84
CA ALA A 108 -3.39 31.37 -18.43
C ALA A 108 -2.72 32.29 -17.40
N SER A 109 -3.04 33.59 -17.46
CA SER A 109 -2.57 34.56 -16.48
C SER A 109 -3.12 34.20 -15.10
N PHE A 110 -2.22 33.95 -14.15
CA PHE A 110 -2.52 33.81 -12.74
C PHE A 110 -2.77 35.20 -12.13
N TYR A 111 -1.88 36.14 -12.42
CA TYR A 111 -1.91 37.55 -11.99
C TYR A 111 -1.56 38.47 -13.16
N PHE A 112 -2.02 39.72 -13.12
CA PHE A 112 -1.44 40.79 -13.94
C PHE A 112 -1.19 42.06 -13.13
N GLN A 113 -0.02 42.67 -13.31
CA GLN A 113 0.30 43.98 -12.76
C GLN A 113 0.09 45.04 -13.84
N MET A 114 -0.83 45.97 -13.60
CA MET A 114 -0.98 47.14 -14.44
C MET A 114 0.07 48.17 -14.01
N ARG A 115 1.06 48.47 -14.86
CA ARG A 115 2.06 49.51 -14.58
C ARG A 115 1.68 50.85 -15.22
N THR A 116 1.05 50.83 -16.39
CA THR A 116 0.41 51.96 -17.08
C THR A 116 -0.74 51.45 -17.97
N PRO A 117 -1.66 52.31 -18.49
CA PRO A 117 -2.72 51.87 -19.43
C PRO A 117 -2.21 51.12 -20.67
N ALA A 118 -0.94 51.32 -21.05
CA ALA A 118 -0.32 50.69 -22.22
C ALA A 118 0.59 49.49 -21.88
N LYS A 119 0.85 49.18 -20.59
CA LYS A 119 1.74 48.07 -20.18
C LYS A 119 1.14 47.28 -19.02
N THR A 120 0.48 46.19 -19.40
CA THR A 120 -0.02 45.15 -18.48
C THR A 120 0.94 43.96 -18.51
N LEU A 121 1.57 43.66 -17.36
CA LEU A 121 2.43 42.48 -17.20
C LEU A 121 1.58 41.30 -16.74
N TYR A 122 1.60 40.19 -17.47
CA TYR A 122 0.90 38.96 -17.09
C TYR A 122 1.88 37.95 -16.49
N ALA A 123 1.59 37.48 -15.28
CA ALA A 123 2.29 36.36 -14.64
C ALA A 123 1.45 35.09 -14.79
N GLY A 124 1.99 34.08 -15.45
CA GLY A 124 1.37 32.77 -15.67
C GLY A 124 2.19 31.92 -16.63
N SER A 125 2.08 30.60 -16.51
CA SER A 125 2.73 29.67 -17.43
C SER A 125 1.83 28.46 -17.67
N ALA A 126 2.11 27.71 -18.75
CA ALA A 126 1.44 26.43 -19.02
C ALA A 126 1.69 25.44 -17.86
N SER A 127 2.91 25.42 -17.30
CA SER A 127 3.26 24.59 -16.14
C SER A 127 2.46 24.95 -14.89
N THR A 128 2.33 26.23 -14.57
CA THR A 128 1.51 26.70 -13.44
C THR A 128 0.03 26.37 -13.63
N THR A 129 -0.48 26.55 -14.85
CA THR A 129 -1.88 26.23 -15.18
C THR A 129 -2.13 24.74 -15.06
N THR A 130 -1.23 23.92 -15.59
CA THR A 130 -1.29 22.45 -15.52
C THR A 130 -1.24 21.97 -14.07
N ALA A 131 -0.31 22.48 -13.25
CA ALA A 131 -0.19 22.11 -11.85
C ALA A 131 -1.48 22.36 -11.06
N LEU A 132 -2.12 23.51 -11.28
CA LEU A 132 -3.37 23.87 -10.61
C LEU A 132 -4.57 23.07 -11.12
N CYS A 133 -4.62 22.74 -12.43
CA CYS A 133 -5.63 21.83 -12.97
C CYS A 133 -5.50 20.44 -12.35
N ILE A 134 -4.28 19.90 -12.23
CA ILE A 134 -4.02 18.61 -11.58
C ILE A 134 -4.40 18.67 -10.09
N GLU A 135 -4.09 19.75 -9.36
CA GLU A 135 -4.52 19.93 -7.98
C GLU A 135 -6.04 19.82 -7.86
N ALA A 136 -6.78 20.56 -8.69
CA ALA A 136 -8.24 20.57 -8.68
C ALA A 136 -8.84 19.20 -8.97
N LEU A 137 -8.31 18.49 -9.97
CA LEU A 137 -8.74 17.15 -10.35
C LEU A 137 -8.45 16.12 -9.24
N ASN A 138 -7.26 16.17 -8.63
CA ASN A 138 -6.89 15.28 -7.53
C ASN A 138 -7.75 15.54 -6.28
N LYS A 139 -8.02 16.81 -5.95
CA LYS A 139 -8.96 17.17 -4.88
C LYS A 139 -10.35 16.62 -5.16
N TRP A 140 -10.87 16.81 -6.37
CA TRP A 140 -12.16 16.28 -6.77
C TRP A 140 -12.22 14.75 -6.73
N GLN A 141 -11.17 14.07 -7.17
CA GLN A 141 -11.07 12.61 -7.11
C GLN A 141 -11.14 12.10 -5.67
N LYS A 142 -10.47 12.77 -4.72
CA LYS A 142 -10.52 12.42 -3.29
C LYS A 142 -11.92 12.63 -2.70
N GLU A 143 -12.58 13.73 -3.04
CA GLU A 143 -13.95 14.01 -2.59
C GLU A 143 -14.97 13.05 -3.21
N THR A 144 -14.84 12.71 -4.50
CA THR A 144 -15.72 11.73 -5.17
C THR A 144 -15.49 10.29 -4.72
N ALA A 145 -14.25 9.93 -4.38
CA ALA A 145 -13.99 8.70 -3.64
C ALA A 145 -14.69 8.70 -2.26
N GLY A 146 -14.93 9.88 -1.67
CA GLY A 146 -15.78 10.09 -0.49
C GLY A 146 -17.29 10.05 -0.79
N PHE A 147 -17.77 10.65 -1.89
CA PHE A 147 -19.18 10.64 -2.28
C PHE A 147 -19.66 9.27 -2.75
N ALA A 148 -18.81 8.51 -3.45
CA ALA A 148 -19.06 7.11 -3.78
C ALA A 148 -19.12 6.23 -2.52
N LYS A 149 -18.44 6.64 -1.43
CA LYS A 149 -18.59 6.03 -0.11
C LYS A 149 -19.90 6.42 0.58
N SER A 150 -20.49 7.61 0.34
CA SER A 150 -21.68 8.08 1.08
C SER A 150 -23.04 7.65 0.50
N VAL A 151 -23.10 7.15 -0.73
CA VAL A 151 -24.36 6.61 -1.33
C VAL A 151 -24.44 5.08 -1.19
N ARG A 152 -23.35 4.43 -0.78
CA ARG A 152 -23.30 2.99 -0.42
C ARG A 152 -23.08 2.72 1.06
N SER A 153 -23.10 3.73 1.94
CA SER A 153 -22.77 3.54 3.35
C SER A 153 -23.97 3.13 4.20
N VAL A 154 -24.22 1.83 4.21
CA VAL A 154 -24.10 1.09 5.46
C VAL A 154 -22.85 0.19 5.37
N LYS A 155 -21.72 0.73 5.89
CA LYS A 155 -20.63 0.05 6.64
C LYS A 155 -19.71 -1.03 6.00
N PRO A 156 -18.69 -0.65 5.19
CA PRO A 156 -17.43 -1.41 5.11
C PRO A 156 -16.32 -0.91 6.07
N ALA A 157 -16.20 0.42 6.26
CA ALA A 157 -15.15 1.00 7.10
C ALA A 157 -15.38 0.77 8.61
N SER A 158 -16.63 0.83 9.07
CA SER A 158 -16.94 0.52 10.48
C SER A 158 -16.84 -0.98 10.78
N GLN A 159 -17.16 -1.83 9.80
CA GLN A 159 -17.05 -3.29 9.96
C GLN A 159 -15.58 -3.72 10.02
N SER A 160 -14.74 -3.18 9.15
CA SER A 160 -13.29 -3.43 9.19
C SER A 160 -12.67 -2.97 10.51
N LYS A 161 -13.11 -1.82 11.05
CA LYS A 161 -12.68 -1.34 12.37
C LYS A 161 -13.13 -2.29 13.50
N LYS A 162 -14.40 -2.73 13.48
CA LYS A 162 -14.93 -3.71 14.46
C LYS A 162 -14.20 -5.05 14.41
N ILE A 163 -13.98 -5.58 13.20
CA ILE A 163 -13.24 -6.84 12.98
C ILE A 163 -11.80 -6.67 13.47
N SER A 164 -11.12 -5.58 13.10
CA SER A 164 -9.76 -5.30 13.57
C SER A 164 -9.67 -5.23 15.11
N SER A 165 -10.60 -4.55 15.77
CA SER A 165 -10.65 -4.53 17.24
C SER A 165 -10.91 -5.90 17.85
N ALA A 166 -11.76 -6.73 17.23
CA ALA A 166 -12.04 -8.09 17.68
C ALA A 166 -10.82 -9.01 17.53
N ILE A 167 -10.07 -8.88 16.43
CA ILE A 167 -8.81 -9.61 16.19
C ILE A 167 -7.80 -9.25 17.28
N VAL A 168 -7.57 -7.96 17.52
CA VAL A 168 -6.62 -7.50 18.55
C VAL A 168 -7.01 -8.03 19.93
N ARG A 169 -8.30 -8.02 20.26
CA ARG A 169 -8.81 -8.57 21.51
C ARG A 169 -8.53 -10.08 21.60
N MET A 170 -8.91 -10.85 20.58
CA MET A 170 -8.68 -12.30 20.55
C MET A 170 -7.20 -12.67 20.68
N VAL A 171 -6.31 -11.94 20.00
CA VAL A 171 -4.86 -12.18 20.12
C VAL A 171 -4.36 -11.88 21.53
N LYS A 172 -4.82 -10.79 22.16
CA LYS A 172 -4.48 -10.48 23.55
C LYS A 172 -5.03 -11.52 24.53
N ASP A 173 -6.26 -11.97 24.30
CA ASP A 173 -6.93 -12.95 25.16
C ASP A 173 -6.22 -14.31 25.11
N GLY A 174 -5.56 -14.66 24.01
CA GLY A 174 -4.73 -15.88 23.93
C GLY A 174 -3.51 -15.90 24.86
N PHE A 175 -3.14 -14.76 25.44
CA PHE A 175 -2.11 -14.67 26.49
C PHE A 175 -2.70 -14.46 27.89
N ARG A 176 -4.03 -14.42 28.06
CA ARG A 176 -4.68 -14.03 29.33
C ARG A 176 -4.36 -14.96 30.49
N GLU A 177 -4.15 -16.24 30.22
CA GLU A 177 -3.82 -17.26 31.24
C GLU A 177 -2.32 -17.31 31.59
N CYS A 178 -1.49 -16.52 30.91
CA CYS A 178 -0.06 -16.44 31.19
C CYS A 178 0.23 -15.51 32.39
N GLY A 179 1.42 -15.63 32.98
CA GLY A 179 1.90 -14.68 34.00
C GLY A 179 1.99 -13.23 33.48
N SER A 180 1.93 -12.26 34.38
CA SER A 180 1.87 -10.82 34.07
C SER A 180 3.02 -10.32 33.19
N GLU A 181 4.22 -10.83 33.43
CA GLU A 181 5.45 -10.50 32.71
C GLU A 181 5.33 -10.93 31.25
N LEU A 182 4.87 -12.16 31.02
CA LEU A 182 4.69 -12.69 29.67
C LEU A 182 3.58 -11.96 28.92
N GLN A 183 2.49 -11.62 29.61
CA GLN A 183 1.42 -10.80 29.03
C GLN A 183 1.92 -9.44 28.58
N GLU A 184 2.81 -8.81 29.35
CA GLU A 184 3.33 -7.49 29.00
C GLU A 184 4.27 -7.53 27.78
N GLU A 185 5.16 -8.52 27.73
CA GLU A 185 6.01 -8.75 26.54
C GLU A 185 5.18 -9.10 25.30
N ALA A 186 4.12 -9.91 25.46
CA ALA A 186 3.17 -10.18 24.38
C ALA A 186 2.46 -8.90 23.91
N ARG A 187 1.99 -8.03 24.81
CA ARG A 187 1.35 -6.76 24.44
C ARG A 187 2.28 -5.82 23.68
N LYS A 188 3.55 -5.74 24.08
CA LYS A 188 4.57 -4.96 23.36
C LYS A 188 4.80 -5.54 21.95
N THR A 189 4.94 -6.85 21.85
CA THR A 189 5.15 -7.55 20.58
C THR A 189 3.96 -7.39 19.63
N ILE A 190 2.72 -7.60 20.12
CA ILE A 190 1.50 -7.40 19.34
C ILE A 190 1.43 -5.97 18.79
N ARG A 191 1.76 -4.96 19.61
CA ARG A 191 1.80 -3.55 19.16
C ARG A 191 2.85 -3.34 18.07
N LYS A 192 4.06 -3.89 18.22
CA LYS A 192 5.15 -3.79 17.22
C LYS A 192 4.71 -4.39 15.89
N ILE A 193 4.22 -5.62 15.88
CA ILE A 193 3.80 -6.32 14.65
C ILE A 193 2.67 -5.57 13.94
N LEU A 194 1.61 -5.18 14.67
CA LEU A 194 0.46 -4.49 14.06
C LEU A 194 0.78 -3.07 13.59
N ALA A 195 1.75 -2.40 14.21
CA ALA A 195 2.24 -1.10 13.73
C ALA A 195 3.08 -1.24 12.45
N GLY A 196 3.81 -2.35 12.31
CA GLY A 196 4.57 -2.68 11.09
C GLY A 196 3.70 -3.12 9.92
N ASP A 197 2.51 -3.68 10.18
CA ASP A 197 1.53 -4.13 9.18
C ASP A 197 0.77 -2.97 8.50
N LYS A 198 1.50 -2.05 7.86
CA LYS A 198 0.96 -0.80 7.27
C LYS A 198 -0.20 -1.05 6.31
N ASP A 199 -0.08 -2.07 5.48
CA ASP A 199 -1.09 -2.45 4.48
C ASP A 199 -2.11 -3.47 4.99
N LYS A 200 -1.99 -3.86 6.26
CA LYS A 200 -2.89 -4.82 6.94
C LYS A 200 -2.93 -6.19 6.27
N GLN A 201 -1.84 -6.56 5.59
CA GLN A 201 -1.72 -7.81 4.85
C GLN A 201 -1.54 -9.00 5.78
N ILE A 202 -1.15 -8.80 7.04
CA ILE A 202 -1.07 -9.90 8.02
C ILE A 202 -2.43 -10.08 8.66
N ALA A 203 -2.94 -9.03 9.31
CA ALA A 203 -4.12 -9.12 10.15
C ALA A 203 -5.44 -9.14 9.37
N LEU A 204 -5.52 -8.57 8.17
CA LEU A 204 -6.79 -8.47 7.42
C LEU A 204 -6.81 -9.25 6.11
N LEU A 205 -5.77 -10.02 5.77
CA LEU A 205 -5.79 -10.85 4.56
C LEU A 205 -7.00 -11.79 4.47
N PRO A 206 -7.44 -12.50 5.53
CA PRO A 206 -8.65 -13.31 5.45
C PRO A 206 -9.92 -12.48 5.14
N LEU A 207 -10.00 -11.26 5.70
CA LEU A 207 -11.09 -10.34 5.40
C LEU A 207 -11.05 -9.87 3.95
N PHE A 208 -9.87 -9.49 3.45
CA PHE A 208 -9.67 -9.07 2.08
C PHE A 208 -9.97 -10.20 1.09
N PHE A 209 -9.52 -11.41 1.41
CA PHE A 209 -9.87 -12.61 0.64
C PHE A 209 -11.38 -12.80 0.57
N ARG A 210 -12.08 -12.79 1.72
CA ARG A 210 -13.55 -12.88 1.75
C ARG A 210 -14.21 -11.81 0.86
N MET A 211 -13.75 -10.56 0.93
CA MET A 211 -14.30 -9.48 0.12
C MET A 211 -14.09 -9.72 -1.38
N SER A 212 -12.96 -10.33 -1.77
CA SER A 212 -12.65 -10.65 -3.17
C SER A 212 -13.61 -11.66 -3.80
N LEU A 213 -14.32 -12.47 -2.99
CA LEU A 213 -15.23 -13.52 -3.44
C LEU A 213 -16.64 -13.00 -3.80
N GLY A 214 -16.93 -11.72 -3.55
CA GLY A 214 -18.25 -11.13 -3.80
C GLY A 214 -19.38 -11.84 -3.07
N GLU A 215 -20.40 -12.30 -3.80
CA GLU A 215 -21.56 -13.01 -3.23
C GLU A 215 -21.17 -14.28 -2.46
N ASN A 216 -20.20 -15.05 -2.97
CA ASN A 216 -19.71 -16.25 -2.29
C ASN A 216 -19.06 -15.93 -0.93
N GLY A 217 -18.52 -14.71 -0.79
CA GLY A 217 -17.98 -14.22 0.47
C GLY A 217 -19.02 -13.97 1.55
N GLN A 218 -20.30 -13.83 1.20
CA GLN A 218 -21.38 -13.58 2.17
C GLN A 218 -21.66 -14.81 3.04
N ASN A 219 -21.35 -16.01 2.53
CA ASN A 219 -21.48 -17.27 3.27
C ASN A 219 -20.39 -17.44 4.35
N ILE A 220 -19.40 -16.55 4.38
CA ILE A 220 -18.28 -16.60 5.32
C ILE A 220 -18.54 -15.65 6.50
N SER A 221 -18.78 -16.25 7.67
CA SER A 221 -19.10 -15.51 8.88
C SER A 221 -17.96 -14.58 9.31
N ASN A 222 -18.31 -13.48 9.99
CA ASN A 222 -17.31 -12.60 10.59
C ASN A 222 -16.47 -13.34 11.65
N GLU A 223 -17.08 -14.28 12.38
CA GLU A 223 -16.39 -15.06 13.40
C GLU A 223 -15.26 -15.91 12.81
N LEU A 224 -15.55 -16.61 11.70
CA LEU A 224 -14.53 -17.36 10.96
C LEU A 224 -13.38 -16.45 10.52
N VAL A 225 -13.69 -15.30 9.92
CA VAL A 225 -12.67 -14.32 9.50
C VAL A 225 -11.83 -13.83 10.68
N ILE A 226 -12.44 -13.53 11.83
CA ILE A 226 -11.73 -13.07 13.03
C ILE A 226 -10.78 -14.16 13.54
N ARG A 227 -11.24 -15.41 13.65
CA ARG A 227 -10.41 -16.54 14.12
C ARG A 227 -9.21 -16.78 13.18
N LEU A 228 -9.44 -16.79 11.87
CA LEU A 228 -8.37 -16.94 10.87
C LEU A 228 -7.37 -15.79 10.92
N SER A 229 -7.86 -14.57 11.10
CA SER A 229 -7.03 -13.37 11.18
C SER A 229 -6.18 -13.36 12.46
N ALA A 230 -6.76 -13.77 13.60
CA ALA A 230 -6.02 -13.93 14.84
C ALA A 230 -4.95 -15.02 14.72
N ALA A 231 -5.28 -16.15 14.09
CA ALA A 231 -4.31 -17.22 13.82
C ALA A 231 -3.13 -16.74 12.98
N ASN A 232 -3.38 -15.98 11.90
CA ASN A 232 -2.33 -15.34 11.11
C ASN A 232 -1.42 -14.43 11.96
N VAL A 233 -2.00 -13.59 12.82
CA VAL A 233 -1.22 -12.69 13.69
C VAL A 233 -0.37 -13.47 14.69
N PHE A 234 -0.91 -14.53 15.29
CA PHE A 234 -0.15 -15.41 16.17
C PHE A 234 1.02 -16.09 15.44
N GLY A 235 0.78 -16.64 14.25
CA GLY A 235 1.84 -17.23 13.44
C GLY A 235 2.94 -16.22 13.10
N TRP A 236 2.54 -15.00 12.71
CA TRP A 236 3.49 -13.93 12.41
C TRP A 236 4.33 -13.52 13.62
N ILE A 237 3.71 -13.42 14.82
CA ILE A 237 4.43 -13.16 16.07
C ILE A 237 5.47 -14.25 16.33
N ALA A 238 5.06 -15.52 16.23
CA ALA A 238 5.95 -16.65 16.50
C ALA A 238 7.15 -16.67 15.56
N TYR A 239 6.92 -16.65 14.26
CA TYR A 239 7.99 -16.74 13.27
C TYR A 239 8.86 -15.48 13.23
N THR A 240 8.32 -14.27 13.47
CA THR A 240 9.17 -13.08 13.61
C THR A 240 10.14 -13.23 14.78
N ILE A 241 9.68 -13.72 15.93
CA ILE A 241 10.57 -13.91 17.09
C ILE A 241 11.58 -15.02 16.80
N TYR A 242 11.15 -16.16 16.23
CA TYR A 242 12.08 -17.23 15.87
C TYR A 242 13.13 -16.77 14.86
N ASP A 243 12.74 -16.04 13.82
CA ASP A 243 13.66 -15.47 12.84
C ASP A 243 14.68 -14.54 13.52
N ASP A 244 14.24 -13.63 14.39
CA ASP A 244 15.14 -12.77 15.17
C ASP A 244 16.20 -13.64 15.93
N PHE A 245 15.81 -14.77 16.53
CA PHE A 245 16.76 -15.69 17.18
C PHE A 245 17.71 -16.39 16.19
N LEU A 246 17.19 -16.86 15.05
CA LEU A 246 17.98 -17.52 14.02
C LEU A 246 18.99 -16.56 13.38
N ASP A 247 18.66 -15.27 13.36
CA ASP A 247 19.52 -14.18 12.89
C ASP A 247 20.48 -13.65 13.96
N GLY A 248 20.44 -14.17 15.19
CA GLY A 248 21.30 -13.74 16.29
C GLY A 248 20.90 -12.40 16.93
N THR A 249 19.74 -11.86 16.60
CA THR A 249 19.19 -10.58 17.14
C THR A 249 18.07 -10.79 18.17
N GLY A 250 17.69 -12.04 18.42
CA GLY A 250 16.60 -12.45 19.28
C GLY A 250 16.80 -12.10 20.76
N LYS A 251 15.69 -11.88 21.46
CA LYS A 251 15.68 -11.59 22.91
C LYS A 251 15.09 -12.77 23.68
N THR A 252 15.87 -13.32 24.61
CA THR A 252 15.53 -14.51 25.42
C THR A 252 14.15 -14.43 26.07
N ASN A 253 13.76 -13.24 26.56
CA ASN A 253 12.47 -13.01 27.20
C ASN A 253 11.26 -13.12 26.24
N LEU A 254 11.47 -13.10 24.92
CA LEU A 254 10.42 -13.25 23.91
C LEU A 254 10.17 -14.71 23.49
N LEU A 255 11.04 -15.65 23.85
CA LEU A 255 10.91 -17.04 23.39
C LEU A 255 9.61 -17.69 23.88
N SER A 256 9.21 -17.42 25.13
CA SER A 256 7.93 -17.89 25.67
C SER A 256 6.73 -17.25 24.96
N VAL A 257 6.85 -16.00 24.49
CA VAL A 257 5.80 -15.35 23.69
C VAL A 257 5.64 -16.09 22.37
N ALA A 258 6.76 -16.41 21.69
CA ALA A 258 6.75 -17.16 20.45
C ALA A 258 6.10 -18.54 20.61
N ASN A 259 6.43 -19.27 21.69
CA ASN A 259 5.88 -20.60 21.95
C ASN A 259 4.37 -20.58 22.20
N VAL A 260 3.87 -19.61 22.96
CA VAL A 260 2.42 -19.43 23.15
C VAL A 260 1.77 -19.07 21.82
N ALA A 261 2.33 -18.11 21.09
CA ALA A 261 1.79 -17.68 19.81
C ALA A 261 1.74 -18.82 18.78
N LEU A 262 2.79 -19.63 18.65
CA LEU A 262 2.81 -20.75 17.72
C LEU A 262 1.72 -21.78 18.04
N ARG A 263 1.58 -22.16 19.33
CA ARG A 263 0.52 -23.08 19.78
C ARG A 263 -0.87 -22.51 19.50
N SER A 264 -1.10 -21.23 19.81
CA SER A 264 -2.37 -20.56 19.53
C SER A 264 -2.67 -20.49 18.04
N SER A 265 -1.68 -20.20 17.20
CA SER A 265 -1.81 -20.20 15.74
C SER A 265 -2.22 -21.57 15.22
N PHE A 266 -1.48 -22.62 15.61
CA PHE A 266 -1.73 -23.99 15.18
C PHE A 266 -3.10 -24.49 15.66
N GLN A 267 -3.43 -24.28 16.93
CA GLN A 267 -4.71 -24.68 17.51
C GLN A 267 -5.87 -23.97 16.81
N LEU A 268 -5.78 -22.66 16.57
CA LEU A 268 -6.84 -21.92 15.90
C LEU A 268 -7.04 -22.45 14.48
N PHE A 269 -5.99 -22.58 13.67
CA PHE A 269 -6.13 -23.08 12.30
C PHE A 269 -6.64 -24.52 12.23
N SER A 270 -6.07 -25.43 13.03
CA SER A 270 -6.42 -26.85 12.99
C SER A 270 -7.87 -27.14 13.44
N SER A 271 -8.46 -26.28 14.26
CA SER A 271 -9.80 -26.45 14.82
C SER A 271 -10.85 -25.45 14.29
N VAL A 272 -10.50 -24.62 13.30
CA VAL A 272 -11.42 -23.59 12.80
C VAL A 272 -12.54 -24.18 11.93
N LEU A 273 -12.29 -25.34 11.32
CA LEU A 273 -13.26 -26.06 10.49
C LEU A 273 -13.47 -27.50 11.03
N PRO A 274 -14.60 -28.14 10.70
CA PRO A 274 -14.84 -29.55 11.02
C PRO A 274 -13.76 -30.48 10.44
N ALA A 275 -13.48 -31.58 11.13
CA ALA A 275 -12.40 -32.52 10.79
C ALA A 275 -12.57 -33.13 9.39
N GLU A 276 -13.83 -33.34 8.98
CA GLU A 276 -14.24 -33.94 7.71
C GLU A 276 -13.81 -33.10 6.50
N THR A 277 -13.53 -31.81 6.69
CA THR A 277 -13.01 -30.94 5.63
C THR A 277 -11.58 -31.30 5.22
N GLY A 278 -10.83 -32.01 6.08
CA GLY A 278 -9.41 -32.29 5.87
C GLY A 278 -8.49 -31.07 6.02
N PHE A 279 -9.02 -29.91 6.43
CA PHE A 279 -8.22 -28.69 6.58
C PHE A 279 -7.17 -28.78 7.69
N GLY A 280 -7.48 -29.47 8.80
CA GLY A 280 -6.53 -29.66 9.90
C GLY A 280 -5.24 -30.38 9.47
N GLU A 281 -5.36 -31.43 8.66
CA GLU A 281 -4.21 -32.14 8.08
C GLU A 281 -3.44 -31.26 7.10
N PHE A 282 -4.14 -30.46 6.30
CA PHE A 282 -3.52 -29.47 5.43
C PHE A 282 -2.70 -28.44 6.23
N VAL A 283 -3.25 -27.90 7.32
CA VAL A 283 -2.54 -26.98 8.23
C VAL A 283 -1.29 -27.63 8.78
N LYS A 284 -1.39 -28.85 9.34
CA LYS A 284 -0.23 -29.59 9.87
C LYS A 284 0.87 -29.75 8.84
N LYS A 285 0.51 -30.10 7.59
CA LYS A 285 1.47 -30.19 6.49
C LYS A 285 2.18 -28.86 6.22
N ILE A 286 1.45 -27.74 6.20
CA ILE A 286 2.03 -26.41 5.96
C ILE A 286 3.00 -26.02 7.07
N PHE A 287 2.66 -26.22 8.35
CA PHE A 287 3.58 -25.95 9.46
C PHE A 287 4.86 -26.79 9.37
N ASN A 288 4.75 -28.09 9.05
CA ASN A 288 5.92 -28.94 8.83
C ASN A 288 6.81 -28.45 7.68
N VAL A 289 6.22 -27.91 6.61
CA VAL A 289 6.96 -27.33 5.48
C VAL A 289 7.72 -26.08 5.90
N ILE A 290 7.09 -25.19 6.68
CA ILE A 290 7.73 -23.98 7.20
C ILE A 290 8.92 -24.35 8.08
N ASP A 291 8.73 -25.25 9.05
CA ASP A 291 9.79 -25.65 9.98
C ASP A 291 10.94 -26.36 9.26
N SER A 292 10.63 -27.19 8.27
CA SER A 292 11.65 -27.82 7.41
C SER A 292 12.45 -26.80 6.59
N ALA A 293 11.78 -25.75 6.09
CA ALA A 293 12.44 -24.69 5.33
C ALA A 293 13.36 -23.84 6.22
N ASN A 294 12.92 -23.50 7.43
CA ASN A 294 13.76 -22.81 8.41
C ASN A 294 14.97 -23.65 8.82
N SER A 295 14.76 -24.95 9.09
CA SER A 295 15.86 -25.87 9.38
C SER A 295 16.87 -25.95 8.22
N TRP A 296 16.38 -26.05 6.98
CA TRP A 296 17.24 -26.04 5.79
C TRP A 296 18.05 -24.76 5.67
N GLU A 297 17.45 -23.59 5.91
CA GLU A 297 18.15 -22.31 5.85
C GLU A 297 19.28 -22.24 6.87
N ILE A 298 19.03 -22.63 8.12
CA ILE A 298 20.07 -22.67 9.17
C ILE A 298 21.24 -23.56 8.74
N MET A 299 20.95 -24.76 8.23
CA MET A 299 21.97 -25.74 7.88
C MET A 299 22.75 -25.39 6.61
N LYS A 300 22.14 -24.67 5.65
CA LYS A 300 22.70 -24.50 4.30
C LYS A 300 23.09 -23.06 3.98
N CYS A 301 22.46 -22.08 4.61
CA CYS A 301 22.64 -20.66 4.27
C CYS A 301 23.49 -19.92 5.30
N ARG A 302 23.62 -20.42 6.53
CA ARG A 302 24.43 -19.80 7.61
C ARG A 302 25.90 -20.21 7.60
N SER A 303 26.43 -20.56 6.43
CA SER A 303 27.83 -20.97 6.27
C SER A 303 28.41 -20.51 4.95
N MET A 304 29.52 -19.78 5.02
CA MET A 304 30.27 -19.36 3.83
C MET A 304 31.08 -20.49 3.16
N LYS A 305 31.03 -21.72 3.71
CA LYS A 305 31.78 -22.87 3.21
C LYS A 305 31.15 -23.50 1.97
N SER A 306 29.84 -23.36 1.79
CA SER A 306 29.10 -23.93 0.66
C SER A 306 28.01 -22.97 0.21
N ILE A 307 27.96 -22.69 -1.09
CA ILE A 307 26.91 -21.85 -1.66
C ILE A 307 25.60 -22.67 -1.68
N PRO A 308 24.52 -22.19 -1.04
CA PRO A 308 23.24 -22.89 -1.03
C PRO A 308 22.61 -22.95 -2.43
N ASN A 309 21.99 -24.07 -2.75
CA ASN A 309 21.24 -24.26 -3.99
C ASN A 309 19.73 -24.06 -3.72
N TYR A 310 19.18 -22.96 -4.20
CA TYR A 310 17.76 -22.63 -4.06
C TYR A 310 16.85 -23.33 -5.08
N GLY A 311 17.40 -24.04 -6.08
CA GLY A 311 16.62 -24.83 -7.04
C GLY A 311 15.49 -24.06 -7.73
N ASP A 312 14.26 -24.55 -7.62
CA ASP A 312 13.03 -23.90 -8.13
C ASP A 312 12.55 -22.71 -7.29
N ARG A 313 13.34 -22.31 -6.28
CA ARG A 313 13.06 -21.26 -5.30
C ARG A 313 11.87 -21.55 -4.38
N SER A 314 11.36 -22.79 -4.35
CA SER A 314 10.29 -23.18 -3.42
C SER A 314 10.67 -22.90 -1.96
N GLN A 315 11.96 -22.99 -1.60
CA GLN A 315 12.41 -22.68 -0.24
C GLN A 315 12.10 -21.24 0.20
N LEU A 316 12.11 -20.28 -0.73
CA LEU A 316 11.73 -18.89 -0.44
C LEU A 316 10.24 -18.80 -0.07
N ALA A 317 9.38 -19.54 -0.77
CA ALA A 317 7.96 -19.60 -0.43
C ALA A 317 7.69 -20.37 0.86
N ASN A 318 8.39 -21.50 1.05
CA ASN A 318 8.09 -22.47 2.10
C ASN A 318 8.21 -21.86 3.50
N LYS A 319 9.19 -20.95 3.73
CA LYS A 319 9.36 -20.25 5.01
C LYS A 319 8.15 -19.41 5.44
N SER A 320 7.41 -18.86 4.48
CA SER A 320 6.29 -17.94 4.77
C SER A 320 4.95 -18.45 4.26
N LEU A 321 4.86 -19.75 3.91
CA LEU A 321 3.67 -20.35 3.32
C LEU A 321 2.45 -20.31 4.25
N GLY A 322 2.67 -20.16 5.56
CA GLY A 322 1.63 -19.95 6.57
C GLY A 322 0.74 -18.74 6.26
N HIS A 323 1.24 -17.75 5.52
CA HIS A 323 0.48 -16.58 5.09
C HIS A 323 -0.74 -16.94 4.22
N ALA A 324 -0.69 -18.08 3.52
CA ALA A 324 -1.78 -18.57 2.68
C ALA A 324 -2.92 -19.23 3.47
N LEU A 325 -2.70 -19.63 4.74
CA LEU A 325 -3.63 -20.49 5.48
C LEU A 325 -5.02 -19.87 5.70
N GLY A 326 -5.10 -18.56 5.94
CA GLY A 326 -6.38 -17.87 6.08
C GLY A 326 -7.26 -17.97 4.83
N PRO A 327 -6.79 -17.52 3.66
CA PRO A 327 -7.45 -17.75 2.38
C PRO A 327 -7.77 -19.22 2.09
N MET A 328 -6.85 -20.14 2.38
CA MET A 328 -7.11 -21.58 2.19
C MET A 328 -8.25 -22.08 3.06
N ALA A 329 -8.32 -21.69 4.33
CA ALA A 329 -9.42 -22.07 5.21
C ALA A 329 -10.77 -21.62 4.65
N ILE A 330 -10.82 -20.42 4.04
CA ILE A 330 -12.05 -19.94 3.40
C ILE A 330 -12.42 -20.79 2.19
N MET A 331 -11.46 -21.23 1.38
CA MET A 331 -11.73 -22.17 0.28
C MET A 331 -12.30 -23.50 0.81
N PHE A 332 -11.72 -24.06 1.87
CA PHE A 332 -12.23 -25.29 2.49
C PHE A 332 -13.63 -25.11 3.09
N ALA A 333 -13.90 -23.95 3.70
CA ALA A 333 -15.23 -23.61 4.22
C ALA A 333 -16.30 -23.50 3.12
N LEU A 334 -15.90 -23.19 1.88
CA LEU A 334 -16.78 -23.18 0.71
C LEU A 334 -16.92 -24.57 0.04
N GLY A 335 -16.35 -25.62 0.63
CA GLY A 335 -16.45 -27.00 0.15
C GLY A 335 -15.36 -27.42 -0.84
N TYR A 336 -14.35 -26.59 -1.08
CA TYR A 336 -13.17 -27.02 -1.85
C TYR A 336 -12.26 -27.91 -1.01
N SER A 337 -11.49 -28.78 -1.68
CA SER A 337 -10.54 -29.68 -1.04
C SER A 337 -9.11 -29.36 -1.45
N ASN A 338 -8.13 -29.93 -0.75
CA ASN A 338 -6.70 -29.84 -1.13
C ASN A 338 -6.43 -30.28 -2.59
N ASN A 339 -7.26 -31.18 -3.13
CA ASN A 339 -7.09 -31.70 -4.48
C ASN A 339 -7.78 -30.85 -5.55
N SER A 340 -8.68 -29.94 -5.15
CA SER A 340 -9.43 -29.09 -6.06
C SER A 340 -8.50 -28.16 -6.85
N PRO A 341 -8.75 -27.97 -8.17
CA PRO A 341 -7.95 -27.07 -9.00
C PRO A 341 -7.84 -25.66 -8.45
N GLU A 342 -8.90 -25.14 -7.84
CA GLU A 342 -8.97 -23.79 -7.27
C GLU A 342 -8.01 -23.62 -6.09
N VAL A 343 -7.98 -24.60 -5.18
CA VAL A 343 -7.05 -24.59 -4.04
C VAL A 343 -5.61 -24.68 -4.52
N LYS A 344 -5.33 -25.54 -5.50
CA LYS A 344 -3.99 -25.66 -6.10
C LYS A 344 -3.55 -24.37 -6.78
N LYS A 345 -4.44 -23.71 -7.54
CA LYS A 345 -4.15 -22.42 -8.20
C LYS A 345 -3.97 -21.30 -7.20
N LEU A 346 -4.80 -21.21 -6.16
CA LEU A 346 -4.61 -20.21 -5.11
C LEU A 346 -3.31 -20.45 -4.33
N MET A 347 -2.93 -21.70 -4.08
CA MET A 347 -1.66 -22.02 -3.43
C MET A 347 -0.47 -21.66 -4.34
N SER A 348 -0.60 -21.91 -5.65
CA SER A 348 0.38 -21.50 -6.65
C SER A 348 0.54 -19.97 -6.68
N PHE A 349 -0.57 -19.23 -6.66
CA PHE A 349 -0.56 -17.77 -6.52
C PHE A 349 0.28 -17.34 -5.30
N PHE A 350 0.02 -17.90 -4.11
CA PHE A 350 0.76 -17.55 -2.90
C PHE A 350 2.24 -17.96 -2.98
N LYS A 351 2.56 -19.13 -3.55
CA LYS A 351 3.94 -19.57 -3.79
C LYS A 351 4.71 -18.51 -4.59
N TYR A 352 4.19 -18.10 -5.74
CA TYR A 352 4.89 -17.15 -6.60
C TYR A 352 4.89 -15.72 -6.06
N PHE A 353 3.82 -15.30 -5.38
CA PHE A 353 3.79 -14.03 -4.64
C PHE A 353 4.90 -13.98 -3.58
N ILE A 354 5.02 -15.02 -2.75
CA ILE A 354 6.01 -15.05 -1.67
C ILE A 354 7.44 -15.14 -2.25
N ILE A 355 7.67 -15.92 -3.31
CA ILE A 355 8.97 -15.94 -4.01
C ILE A 355 9.37 -14.54 -4.47
N ALA A 356 8.46 -13.82 -5.13
CA ALA A 356 8.73 -12.49 -5.64
C ALA A 356 9.03 -11.50 -4.50
N ARG A 357 8.24 -11.58 -3.42
CA ARG A 357 8.44 -10.75 -2.23
C ARG A 357 9.79 -11.03 -1.56
N GLN A 358 10.12 -12.30 -1.29
CA GLN A 358 11.37 -12.65 -0.62
C GLN A 358 12.59 -12.30 -1.46
N LEU A 359 12.54 -12.50 -2.79
CA LEU A 359 13.64 -12.07 -3.66
C LEU A 359 13.82 -10.55 -3.67
N ASN A 360 12.72 -9.80 -3.59
CA ASN A 360 12.81 -8.35 -3.46
C ASN A 360 13.48 -7.98 -2.14
N ASP A 361 13.11 -8.61 -1.02
CA ASP A 361 13.70 -8.35 0.29
C ASP A 361 15.20 -8.76 0.31
N ASP A 362 15.53 -9.98 -0.14
CA ASP A 362 16.91 -10.47 -0.27
C ASP A 362 17.79 -9.55 -1.13
N ALA A 363 17.22 -8.89 -2.14
CA ALA A 363 17.95 -7.95 -3.01
C ALA A 363 18.30 -6.63 -2.32
N HIS A 364 17.55 -6.24 -1.28
CA HIS A 364 17.88 -5.09 -0.46
C HIS A 364 18.89 -5.47 0.63
N ASP A 365 18.80 -6.69 1.16
CA ASP A 365 19.53 -7.10 2.37
C ASP A 365 20.79 -7.93 2.10
N TRP A 366 21.08 -8.34 0.85
CA TRP A 366 22.17 -9.26 0.52
C TRP A 366 23.54 -8.85 1.08
N GLU A 367 23.85 -7.55 1.10
CA GLU A 367 25.16 -7.09 1.56
C GLU A 367 25.29 -7.29 3.07
N ASP A 368 24.25 -6.95 3.83
CA ASP A 368 24.23 -7.10 5.28
C ASP A 368 24.11 -8.57 5.68
N ASP A 369 23.34 -9.37 4.95
CA ASP A 369 23.29 -10.83 5.15
C ASP A 369 24.67 -11.46 4.99
N LEU A 370 25.41 -11.13 3.92
CA LEU A 370 26.76 -11.65 3.71
C LEU A 370 27.73 -11.21 4.80
N LYS A 371 27.63 -9.97 5.31
CA LYS A 371 28.44 -9.50 6.46
C LYS A 371 28.22 -10.32 7.72
N HIS A 372 27.00 -10.83 7.93
CA HIS A 372 26.66 -11.72 9.04
C HIS A 372 26.95 -13.20 8.73
N GLY A 373 27.55 -13.52 7.58
CA GLY A 373 27.86 -14.89 7.18
C GLY A 373 26.65 -15.68 6.68
N HIS A 374 25.60 -14.98 6.25
CA HIS A 374 24.37 -15.56 5.73
C HIS A 374 24.33 -15.41 4.21
N ILE A 375 24.18 -16.52 3.48
CA ILE A 375 24.02 -16.51 2.03
C ILE A 375 22.54 -16.65 1.69
N ASN A 376 21.86 -15.52 1.49
CA ASN A 376 20.49 -15.48 0.97
C ASN A 376 20.44 -15.84 -0.53
N ALA A 377 19.26 -15.83 -1.17
CA ALA A 377 19.16 -16.26 -2.56
C ALA A 377 19.91 -15.34 -3.52
N VAL A 378 19.95 -14.04 -3.26
CA VAL A 378 20.68 -13.06 -4.07
C VAL A 378 22.19 -13.21 -3.88
N GLY A 379 22.66 -13.39 -2.65
CA GLY A 379 24.06 -13.71 -2.35
C GLY A 379 24.52 -14.99 -3.06
N ALA A 380 23.69 -16.03 -3.07
CA ALA A 380 23.98 -17.27 -3.81
C ALA A 380 24.06 -17.02 -5.33
N MET A 381 23.26 -16.10 -5.87
CA MET A 381 23.33 -15.71 -7.28
C MET A 381 24.61 -14.93 -7.61
N ILE A 382 25.05 -14.02 -6.74
CA ILE A 382 26.35 -13.31 -6.88
C ILE A 382 27.50 -14.33 -6.91
N PHE A 383 27.45 -15.34 -6.05
CA PHE A 383 28.52 -16.35 -5.97
C PHE A 383 28.51 -17.39 -7.11
N LYS A 384 27.61 -17.29 -8.10
CA LYS A 384 27.73 -18.08 -9.34
C LYS A 384 28.97 -17.69 -10.16
N THR A 385 29.42 -16.45 -10.02
CA THR A 385 30.54 -15.86 -10.77
C THR A 385 31.61 -15.23 -9.88
N LYS A 386 31.30 -15.02 -8.59
CA LYS A 386 32.21 -14.49 -7.58
C LYS A 386 32.44 -15.50 -6.46
N ARG A 387 33.47 -15.25 -5.65
CA ARG A 387 33.75 -16.03 -4.44
C ARG A 387 33.35 -15.23 -3.21
N PRO A 388 32.95 -15.91 -2.11
CA PRO A 388 32.74 -15.28 -0.81
C PRO A 388 33.89 -14.40 -0.29
N THR A 389 35.12 -14.70 -0.73
CA THR A 389 36.33 -13.98 -0.32
C THR A 389 36.69 -12.81 -1.24
N ASP A 390 35.96 -12.59 -2.32
CA ASP A 390 36.25 -11.46 -3.23
C ASP A 390 35.90 -10.13 -2.53
N PRO A 391 36.58 -9.01 -2.87
CA PRO A 391 36.35 -7.71 -2.24
C PRO A 391 34.90 -7.23 -2.34
N ALA A 392 34.41 -6.52 -1.32
CA ALA A 392 33.02 -6.05 -1.25
C ALA A 392 32.62 -5.15 -2.44
N ASP A 393 33.55 -4.35 -2.97
CA ASP A 393 33.30 -3.51 -4.14
C ASP A 393 33.15 -4.34 -5.42
N GLU A 394 33.84 -5.49 -5.54
CA GLU A 394 33.65 -6.43 -6.62
C GLU A 394 32.31 -7.15 -6.55
N LEU A 395 31.88 -7.56 -5.35
CA LEU A 395 30.56 -8.17 -5.14
C LEU A 395 29.46 -7.17 -5.49
N SER A 396 29.61 -5.91 -5.06
CA SER A 396 28.67 -4.82 -5.39
C SER A 396 28.61 -4.56 -6.90
N LYS A 397 29.75 -4.56 -7.59
CA LYS A 397 29.80 -4.42 -9.05
C LYS A 397 29.08 -5.60 -9.73
N GLU A 398 29.32 -6.83 -9.29
CA GLU A 398 28.63 -8.01 -9.82
C GLU A 398 27.12 -7.90 -9.64
N PHE A 399 26.69 -7.50 -8.43
CA PHE A 399 25.28 -7.30 -8.12
C PHE A 399 24.63 -6.29 -9.07
N TRP A 400 25.15 -5.07 -9.12
CA TRP A 400 24.56 -4.00 -9.92
C TRP A 400 24.67 -4.23 -11.43
N HIS A 401 25.74 -4.86 -11.91
CA HIS A 401 25.90 -5.06 -13.36
C HIS A 401 25.13 -6.26 -13.89
N LYS A 402 25.02 -7.34 -13.10
CA LYS A 402 24.47 -8.60 -13.58
C LYS A 402 23.35 -9.15 -12.69
N THR A 403 23.61 -9.35 -11.39
CA THR A 403 22.68 -10.12 -10.54
C THR A 403 21.33 -9.44 -10.40
N ILE A 404 21.26 -8.12 -10.24
CA ILE A 404 20.00 -7.40 -10.07
C ILE A 404 19.07 -7.56 -11.29
N VAL A 405 19.64 -7.70 -12.50
CA VAL A 405 18.85 -7.96 -13.71
C VAL A 405 18.20 -9.34 -13.63
N GLU A 406 19.00 -10.37 -13.31
CA GLU A 406 18.49 -11.73 -13.13
C GLU A 406 17.40 -11.75 -12.05
N VAL A 407 17.64 -11.13 -10.89
CA VAL A 407 16.67 -11.02 -9.78
C VAL A 407 15.35 -10.39 -10.24
N CYS A 408 15.42 -9.23 -10.91
CA CYS A 408 14.23 -8.55 -11.41
C CYS A 408 13.46 -9.39 -12.44
N ASP A 409 14.15 -10.09 -13.34
CA ASP A 409 13.51 -10.99 -14.30
C ASP A 409 12.73 -12.12 -13.61
N ILE A 410 13.28 -12.67 -12.53
CA ILE A 410 12.61 -13.70 -11.73
C ILE A 410 11.41 -13.13 -10.99
N ILE A 411 11.54 -11.93 -10.41
CA ILE A 411 10.44 -11.22 -9.76
C ILE A 411 9.28 -11.04 -10.75
N PHE A 412 9.54 -10.46 -11.93
CA PHE A 412 8.52 -10.26 -12.96
C PHE A 412 7.91 -11.58 -13.46
N ALA A 413 8.72 -12.63 -13.63
CA ALA A 413 8.22 -13.94 -14.01
C ALA A 413 7.28 -14.52 -12.95
N SER A 414 7.63 -14.35 -11.66
CA SER A 414 6.86 -14.84 -10.52
C SER A 414 5.55 -14.05 -10.36
N THR A 415 5.58 -12.72 -10.39
CA THR A 415 4.35 -11.90 -10.31
C THR A 415 3.44 -12.14 -11.52
N LYS A 416 4.00 -12.33 -12.72
CA LYS A 416 3.26 -12.73 -13.92
C LYS A 416 2.59 -14.10 -13.74
N GLN A 417 3.29 -15.09 -13.18
CA GLN A 417 2.71 -16.40 -12.93
C GLN A 417 1.61 -16.33 -11.87
N ALA A 418 1.82 -15.58 -10.79
CA ALA A 418 0.78 -15.32 -9.79
C ALA A 418 -0.47 -14.69 -10.43
N ARG A 419 -0.33 -13.67 -11.29
CA ARG A 419 -1.45 -13.06 -12.01
C ARG A 419 -2.17 -14.06 -12.94
N ARG A 420 -1.45 -14.96 -13.60
CA ARG A 420 -2.04 -16.01 -14.43
C ARG A 420 -2.90 -16.96 -13.60
N ASP A 421 -2.34 -17.46 -12.50
CA ASP A 421 -3.05 -18.37 -11.59
C ASP A 421 -4.31 -17.70 -11.02
N LEU A 422 -4.22 -16.41 -10.68
CA LEU A 422 -5.36 -15.62 -10.22
C LEU A 422 -6.41 -15.39 -11.30
N LYS A 423 -5.99 -15.10 -12.54
CA LYS A 423 -6.91 -14.86 -13.67
C LYS A 423 -7.86 -16.04 -13.86
N ASP A 424 -7.33 -17.25 -13.71
CA ASP A 424 -8.07 -18.49 -13.89
C ASP A 424 -8.98 -18.86 -12.71
N LEU A 425 -8.90 -18.15 -11.58
CA LEU A 425 -9.81 -18.32 -10.45
C LEU A 425 -11.09 -17.52 -10.69
N SER A 426 -12.10 -18.19 -11.24
CA SER A 426 -13.43 -17.61 -11.49
C SER A 426 -14.18 -17.21 -10.21
N LEU A 427 -13.93 -17.92 -9.10
CA LEU A 427 -14.53 -17.64 -7.79
C LEU A 427 -14.19 -16.24 -7.27
N ILE A 428 -13.02 -15.70 -7.62
CA ILE A 428 -12.56 -14.39 -7.18
C ILE A 428 -13.13 -13.33 -8.13
N GLN A 429 -14.16 -12.64 -7.66
CA GLN A 429 -14.86 -11.59 -8.39
C GLN A 429 -14.06 -10.28 -8.44
N ASP A 430 -13.44 -9.88 -7.33
CA ASP A 430 -12.59 -8.69 -7.25
C ASP A 430 -11.11 -9.07 -7.06
N LYS A 431 -10.38 -9.08 -8.18
CA LYS A 431 -8.94 -9.40 -8.21
C LYS A 431 -8.05 -8.23 -7.76
N THR A 432 -8.59 -7.01 -7.58
CA THR A 432 -7.80 -5.81 -7.27
C THR A 432 -7.07 -5.91 -5.93
N ILE A 433 -7.61 -6.69 -4.99
CA ILE A 433 -6.99 -6.94 -3.68
C ILE A 433 -5.64 -7.63 -3.82
N PHE A 434 -5.54 -8.64 -4.68
CA PHE A 434 -4.29 -9.36 -4.92
C PHE A 434 -3.33 -8.56 -5.80
N GLU A 435 -3.85 -7.76 -6.72
CA GLU A 435 -3.02 -6.84 -7.49
C GLU A 435 -2.30 -5.83 -6.57
N LYS A 436 -2.93 -5.40 -5.46
CA LYS A 436 -2.27 -4.57 -4.45
C LYS A 436 -1.13 -5.28 -3.70
N LEU A 437 -1.08 -6.60 -3.71
CA LEU A 437 0.04 -7.37 -3.17
C LEU A 437 1.20 -7.45 -4.18
N LEU A 438 0.89 -7.56 -5.47
CA LEU A 438 1.88 -7.77 -6.53
C LEU A 438 2.49 -6.48 -7.07
N ALA A 439 1.67 -5.45 -7.31
CA ALA A 439 2.10 -4.22 -7.96
C ALA A 439 3.26 -3.49 -7.24
N PRO A 440 3.31 -3.42 -5.89
CA PRO A 440 4.44 -2.82 -5.20
C PRO A 440 5.77 -3.56 -5.45
N ILE A 441 5.73 -4.88 -5.63
CA ILE A 441 6.91 -5.71 -5.88
C ILE A 441 7.43 -5.44 -7.29
N ASP A 442 6.55 -5.38 -8.29
CA ASP A 442 6.94 -5.02 -9.66
C ASP A 442 7.51 -3.60 -9.71
N ALA A 443 6.87 -2.64 -9.03
CA ALA A 443 7.36 -1.27 -8.98
C ALA A 443 8.74 -1.15 -8.32
N ALA A 444 9.02 -1.96 -7.29
CA ALA A 444 10.34 -2.03 -6.67
C ALA A 444 11.39 -2.60 -7.63
N ALA A 445 11.08 -3.67 -8.35
CA ALA A 445 11.98 -4.24 -9.37
C ALA A 445 12.23 -3.26 -10.54
N GLU A 446 11.19 -2.59 -11.05
CA GLU A 446 11.32 -1.54 -12.07
C GLU A 446 12.22 -0.39 -11.59
N LYS A 447 12.04 0.04 -10.34
CA LYS A 447 12.86 1.08 -9.72
C LYS A 447 14.32 0.64 -9.62
N ALA A 448 14.60 -0.59 -9.19
CA ALA A 448 15.95 -1.12 -9.09
C ALA A 448 16.66 -1.18 -10.47
N LEU A 449 15.95 -1.58 -11.52
CA LEU A 449 16.49 -1.56 -12.89
C LEU A 449 16.80 -0.14 -13.39
N LYS A 450 15.97 0.83 -13.02
CA LYS A 450 16.20 2.25 -13.33
C LYS A 450 17.41 2.80 -12.60
N GLU A 451 17.51 2.57 -11.30
CA GLU A 451 18.66 2.98 -10.47
C GLU A 451 19.97 2.39 -10.98
N ARG A 452 19.95 1.11 -11.40
CA ARG A 452 21.07 0.48 -12.11
C ARG A 452 21.47 1.25 -13.36
N ALA A 453 20.51 1.59 -14.23
CA ALA A 453 20.79 2.29 -15.48
C ALA A 453 21.43 3.66 -15.22
N GLU A 454 20.94 4.39 -14.22
CA GLU A 454 21.50 5.66 -13.75
C GLU A 454 22.93 5.48 -13.20
N THR A 455 23.17 4.42 -12.42
CA THR A 455 24.49 4.09 -11.86
C THR A 455 25.51 3.76 -12.95
N ILE A 456 25.13 2.95 -13.94
CA ILE A 456 25.99 2.62 -15.08
C ILE A 456 26.30 3.88 -15.91
N ALA A 457 25.30 4.75 -16.14
CA ALA A 457 25.50 6.00 -16.86
C ALA A 457 26.47 6.95 -16.12
N PHE A 458 26.35 7.03 -14.79
CA PHE A 458 27.25 7.81 -13.94
C PHE A 458 28.70 7.30 -14.05
N ILE A 459 28.92 5.99 -13.90
CA ILE A 459 30.26 5.37 -13.99
C ILE A 459 30.89 5.60 -15.37
N LYS A 460 30.10 5.51 -16.47
CA LYS A 460 30.60 5.77 -17.83
C LYS A 460 31.02 7.23 -18.01
N THR A 461 30.28 8.16 -17.43
CA THR A 461 30.58 9.60 -17.53
C THR A 461 31.88 9.95 -16.80
N TYR A 462 32.15 9.32 -15.65
CA TYR A 462 33.34 9.58 -14.83
C TYR A 462 34.62 8.86 -15.30
N LYS A 463 34.50 7.79 -16.11
CA LYS A 463 35.64 7.11 -16.74
C LYS A 463 36.02 7.70 -18.12
N GLY A 464 35.20 8.60 -18.65
CA GLY A 464 35.45 9.32 -19.91
C GLY A 464 36.07 10.71 -19.74
N SER A 465 36.38 11.09 -18.50
CA SER A 465 37.13 12.28 -18.07
C SER A 465 38.40 11.83 -17.35
#